data_AF-A0A9W9RAG8-F1
#
_entry.id   AF-A0A9W9RAG8-F1
#
_cell.length_a   1.000
_cell.length_b   1.000
_cell.length_c   1.000
_cell.angle_alpha   90.00
_cell.angle_beta   90.00
_cell.angle_gamma   90.00
#
_symmetry.space_group_name_H-M   'P 1'
#
loop_
_entity.id
_entity.type
_entity.pdbx_description
1 polymer ?
#
loop_
_entity_poly.entity_id
_entity_poly.type
_entity_poly.pdbx_seq_one_letter_code
_entity_poly.pdbx_strand_id
1 'polypeptide(L)'
;MSINTHTATHASYAIAAMEAGAHVFVEMPLAATVTDAQRVVETAQLTKRKLVVGYILRHHLNWMDFIVQARELGPPFVMRINQNQRSTGKAWEIHKRILQDVKNPVIDCGVHYIDVMLQIPDNAIRQDRALTKNMTDAVRSLTIVLAADRSMRENRAIDL
;
A
#
# COMPACT_ATOMS: atom_id res chain seq x y z
N MET A 1 8.79 -8.55 13.11
CA MET A 1 9.57 -8.87 11.91
C MET A 1 9.40 -7.75 10.90
N SER A 2 10.51 -7.25 10.34
CA SER A 2 10.49 -6.29 9.24
C SER A 2 10.87 -7.02 7.96
N ILE A 3 10.07 -6.89 6.91
CA ILE A 3 10.24 -7.56 5.62
C ILE A 3 10.48 -6.50 4.56
N ASN A 4 11.72 -6.44 4.08
CA ASN A 4 12.22 -5.47 3.10
C ASN A 4 12.96 -6.22 1.98
N THR A 5 12.41 -7.36 1.56
CA THR A 5 13.01 -8.28 0.58
C THR A 5 12.43 -8.05 -0.83
N HIS A 6 12.64 -8.97 -1.76
CA HIS A 6 11.93 -8.94 -3.04
C HIS A 6 10.42 -9.12 -2.85
N THR A 7 9.63 -8.47 -3.71
CA THR A 7 8.17 -8.45 -3.57
C THR A 7 7.57 -9.86 -3.63
N ALA A 8 8.15 -10.73 -4.46
CA ALA A 8 7.73 -12.12 -4.61
C ALA A 8 7.79 -12.94 -3.30
N THR A 9 8.60 -12.53 -2.33
CA THR A 9 8.78 -13.25 -1.05
C THR A 9 8.02 -12.61 0.11
N HIS A 10 7.40 -11.45 -0.08
CA HIS A 10 6.71 -10.73 1.01
C HIS A 10 5.64 -11.60 1.69
N ALA A 11 4.77 -12.23 0.90
CA ALA A 11 3.64 -12.98 1.44
C ALA A 11 4.08 -14.20 2.26
N SER A 12 5.00 -15.01 1.73
CA SER A 12 5.49 -16.20 2.42
C SER A 12 6.20 -15.86 3.72
N TYR A 13 7.06 -14.83 3.73
CA TYR A 13 7.75 -14.39 4.94
C TYR A 13 6.80 -13.74 5.96
N ALA A 14 5.81 -12.98 5.51
CA ALA A 14 4.83 -12.35 6.40
C ALA A 14 3.98 -13.40 7.11
N ILE A 15 3.47 -14.38 6.36
CA ILE A 15 2.68 -15.49 6.89
C ILE A 15 3.49 -16.29 7.91
N ALA A 16 4.68 -16.76 7.52
CA ALA A 16 5.53 -17.55 8.41
C ALA A 16 5.90 -16.78 9.69
N ALA A 17 6.19 -15.47 9.60
CA ALA A 17 6.49 -14.65 10.76
C ALA A 17 5.28 -14.51 11.71
N MET A 18 4.07 -14.35 11.17
CA MET A 18 2.85 -14.24 11.98
C MET A 18 2.45 -15.56 12.62
N GLU A 19 2.58 -16.68 11.90
CA GLU A 19 2.39 -18.03 12.43
C GLU A 19 3.38 -18.34 13.56
N ALA A 20 4.60 -17.82 13.47
CA ALA A 20 5.60 -17.87 14.55
C ALA A 20 5.32 -16.88 15.70
N GLY A 21 4.22 -16.14 15.67
CA GLY A 21 3.78 -15.25 16.74
C GLY A 21 4.33 -13.81 16.68
N ALA A 22 5.04 -13.44 15.61
CA ALA A 22 5.56 -12.08 15.45
C ALA A 22 4.53 -11.11 14.86
N HIS A 23 4.61 -9.85 15.28
CA HIS A 23 4.02 -8.75 14.49
C HIS A 23 4.88 -8.47 13.25
N VAL A 24 4.25 -8.01 12.18
CA VAL A 24 4.89 -7.88 10.88
C VAL A 24 4.77 -6.44 10.37
N PHE A 25 5.91 -5.90 9.93
CA PHE A 25 5.99 -4.75 9.03
C PHE A 25 6.49 -5.26 7.68
N VAL A 26 5.85 -4.87 6.58
CA VAL A 26 6.20 -5.28 5.22
C VAL A 26 6.30 -4.03 4.34
N GLU A 27 7.39 -3.89 3.61
CA GLU A 27 7.50 -2.88 2.57
C GLU A 27 6.43 -3.07 1.49
N MET A 28 6.05 -1.97 0.85
CA MET A 28 5.11 -2.09 -0.26
C MET A 28 5.77 -2.76 -1.49
N PRO A 29 4.96 -3.33 -2.40
CA PRO A 29 3.56 -3.71 -2.16
C PRO A 29 3.49 -4.90 -1.19
N LEU A 30 2.37 -5.04 -0.48
CA LEU A 30 2.19 -6.11 0.53
C LEU A 30 2.46 -7.52 -0.04
N ALA A 31 2.13 -7.75 -1.30
CA ALA A 31 2.44 -8.95 -2.05
C ALA A 31 2.42 -8.69 -3.56
N ALA A 32 2.95 -9.62 -4.36
CA ALA A 32 2.93 -9.54 -5.82
C ALA A 32 1.54 -9.71 -6.45
N THR A 33 0.58 -10.31 -5.73
CA THR A 33 -0.79 -10.52 -6.21
C THR A 33 -1.81 -10.14 -5.14
N VAL A 34 -3.01 -9.75 -5.56
CA VAL A 34 -4.14 -9.47 -4.64
C VAL A 34 -4.49 -10.71 -3.82
N THR A 35 -4.48 -11.90 -4.43
CA THR A 35 -4.75 -13.17 -3.73
C THR A 35 -3.73 -13.43 -2.61
N ASP A 36 -2.44 -13.18 -2.85
CA ASP A 36 -1.44 -13.35 -1.80
C ASP A 36 -1.54 -12.27 -0.73
N ALA A 37 -1.86 -11.03 -1.09
CA ALA A 37 -2.10 -9.96 -0.13
C ALA A 37 -3.28 -10.30 0.81
N GLN A 38 -4.35 -10.88 0.24
CA GLN A 38 -5.51 -11.35 0.99
C GLN A 38 -5.14 -12.43 2.01
N ARG A 39 -4.37 -13.44 1.59
CA ARG A 39 -3.85 -14.49 2.48
C ARG A 39 -3.04 -13.95 3.64
N VAL A 40 -2.23 -12.91 3.41
CA VAL A 40 -1.45 -12.26 4.46
C VAL A 40 -2.37 -11.57 5.48
N VAL A 41 -3.41 -10.85 5.03
CA VAL A 41 -4.38 -10.22 5.94
C VAL A 41 -5.18 -11.25 6.74
N GLU A 42 -5.66 -12.31 6.09
CA GLU A 42 -6.34 -13.42 6.77
C GLU A 42 -5.45 -14.05 7.84
N THR A 43 -4.18 -14.26 7.53
CA THR A 43 -3.21 -14.79 8.51
C THR A 43 -3.03 -13.83 9.69
N ALA A 44 -2.95 -12.53 9.45
CA ALA A 44 -2.85 -11.52 10.51
C ALA A 44 -4.07 -11.57 11.45
N GLN A 45 -5.27 -11.72 10.89
CA GLN A 45 -6.52 -11.86 11.65
C GLN A 45 -6.53 -13.15 12.48
N LEU A 46 -6.24 -14.30 11.85
CA LEU A 46 -6.25 -15.62 12.49
C LEU A 46 -5.23 -15.72 13.64
N THR A 47 -4.02 -15.23 13.41
CA THR A 47 -2.92 -15.26 14.39
C THR A 47 -3.01 -14.12 15.42
N LYS A 48 -3.96 -13.19 15.24
CA LYS A 48 -4.13 -11.96 16.04
C LYS A 48 -2.83 -11.16 16.13
N ARG A 49 -2.11 -11.04 15.00
CA ARG A 49 -0.87 -10.27 14.90
C ARG A 49 -1.13 -8.95 14.17
N LYS A 50 -0.42 -7.91 14.59
CA LYS A 50 -0.40 -6.62 13.88
C LYS A 50 0.37 -6.77 12.57
N LEU A 51 -0.22 -6.27 11.49
CA LEU A 51 0.37 -6.16 10.16
C LEU A 51 0.41 -4.70 9.75
N VAL A 52 1.61 -4.18 9.48
CA VAL A 52 1.86 -2.82 9.02
C VAL A 52 2.42 -2.87 7.61
N VAL A 53 1.93 -2.01 6.71
CA VAL A 53 2.49 -1.88 5.35
C VAL A 53 3.22 -0.54 5.23
N GLY A 54 4.37 -0.54 4.56
CA GLY A 54 5.29 0.59 4.43
C GLY A 54 4.80 1.82 3.64
N TYR A 55 3.59 2.33 3.90
CA TYR A 55 3.10 3.57 3.32
C TYR A 55 3.68 4.79 4.03
N ILE A 56 4.95 5.09 3.74
CA ILE A 56 5.71 6.15 4.42
C ILE A 56 5.05 7.53 4.38
N LEU A 57 4.30 7.86 3.31
CA LEU A 57 3.65 9.16 3.18
C LEU A 57 2.55 9.39 4.22
N ARG A 58 1.96 8.33 4.79
CA ARG A 58 0.99 8.44 5.89
C ARG A 58 1.60 8.94 7.20
N HIS A 59 2.93 8.90 7.31
CA HIS A 59 3.69 9.30 8.50
C HIS A 59 4.56 10.54 8.27
N HIS A 60 4.54 11.09 7.05
CA HIS A 60 5.31 12.28 6.73
C HIS A 60 4.49 13.53 7.07
N LEU A 61 4.97 14.36 8.02
CA LEU A 61 4.23 15.51 8.57
C LEU A 61 3.60 16.40 7.47
N ASN A 62 4.38 16.81 6.46
CA ASN A 62 3.86 17.65 5.38
C ASN A 62 2.71 17.00 4.59
N TRP A 63 2.72 15.67 4.41
CA TRP A 63 1.67 14.96 3.69
C TRP A 63 0.43 14.77 4.54
N MET A 64 0.60 14.57 5.85
CA MET A 64 -0.51 14.55 6.81
C MET A 64 -1.22 15.91 6.84
N ASP A 65 -0.45 17.00 6.97
CA ASP A 65 -0.97 18.37 6.97
C ASP A 65 -1.64 18.70 5.63
N PHE A 66 -1.04 18.27 4.51
CA PHE A 66 -1.64 18.41 3.18
C PHE A 66 -3.00 17.71 3.07
N ILE A 67 -3.14 16.47 3.57
CA ILE A 67 -4.40 15.74 3.54
C ILE A 67 -5.47 16.47 4.38
N VAL A 68 -5.11 16.96 5.57
CA VAL A 68 -6.02 17.71 6.44
C VAL A 68 -6.51 18.98 5.74
N GLN A 69 -5.60 19.79 5.21
CA GLN A 69 -5.95 21.03 4.52
C GLN A 69 -6.74 20.75 3.23
N ALA A 70 -6.41 19.70 2.49
CA ALA A 70 -7.14 19.33 1.28
C ALA A 70 -8.59 18.94 1.56
N ARG A 71 -8.88 18.34 2.72
CA ARG A 71 -10.26 18.01 3.14
C ARG A 71 -11.11 19.25 3.42
N GLU A 72 -10.50 20.33 3.89
CA GLU A 72 -11.21 21.60 4.14
C GLU A 72 -11.71 22.28 2.85
N LEU A 73 -11.16 21.92 1.70
CA LEU A 73 -11.56 22.43 0.39
C LEU A 73 -12.84 21.77 -0.16
N GLY A 74 -13.36 20.74 0.52
CA GLY A 74 -14.49 19.94 0.05
C GLY A 74 -14.08 18.84 -0.96
N PRO A 75 -15.06 18.12 -1.54
CA PRO A 75 -14.77 16.99 -2.41
C PRO A 75 -14.07 17.44 -3.70
N PRO A 76 -12.91 16.85 -4.06
CA PRO A 76 -12.16 17.27 -5.23
C PRO A 76 -12.90 16.89 -6.51
N PHE A 77 -13.05 17.86 -7.43
CA PHE A 77 -13.55 17.58 -8.78
C PHE A 77 -12.49 16.87 -9.65
N VAL A 78 -11.23 17.28 -9.52
CA VAL A 78 -10.06 16.68 -10.17
C VAL A 78 -8.89 16.71 -9.21
N MET A 79 -8.14 15.60 -9.14
CA MET A 79 -6.84 15.55 -8.45
C MET A 79 -5.75 15.16 -9.45
N ARG A 80 -4.65 15.91 -9.45
CA ARG A 80 -3.47 15.60 -10.26
C ARG A 80 -2.23 15.65 -9.38
N ILE A 81 -1.52 14.53 -9.32
CA ILE A 81 -0.22 14.43 -8.68
C ILE A 81 0.78 13.92 -9.72
N ASN A 82 1.97 14.50 -9.76
CA ASN A 82 3.02 14.09 -10.66
C ASN A 82 4.28 13.74 -9.86
N GLN A 83 4.88 12.61 -10.22
CA GLN A 83 6.15 12.16 -9.69
C GLN A 83 7.12 11.97 -10.82
N ASN A 84 8.27 12.62 -10.69
CA ASN A 84 9.33 12.56 -11.68
C ASN A 84 10.53 11.85 -11.09
N GLN A 85 10.44 10.52 -11.04
CA GLN A 85 11.58 9.66 -10.70
C GLN A 85 12.56 9.68 -11.87
N ARG A 86 13.71 10.31 -11.69
CA ARG A 86 14.80 10.32 -12.69
C ARG A 86 15.86 9.32 -12.31
N SER A 87 16.37 8.59 -13.29
CA SER A 87 17.43 7.61 -13.07
C SER A 87 18.42 7.60 -14.24
N THR A 88 19.72 7.57 -13.92
CA THR A 88 20.81 7.59 -14.91
C THR A 88 21.96 6.67 -14.48
N GLY A 89 22.79 6.24 -15.43
CA GLY A 89 23.99 5.44 -15.16
C GLY A 89 23.68 4.15 -14.38
N LYS A 90 24.46 3.84 -13.34
CA LYS A 90 24.29 2.61 -12.54
C LYS A 90 22.91 2.52 -11.85
N ALA A 91 22.32 3.65 -11.47
CA ALA A 91 20.99 3.68 -10.88
C ALA A 91 19.91 3.19 -11.86
N TRP A 92 20.10 3.39 -13.17
CA TRP A 92 19.17 2.91 -14.19
C TRP A 92 19.12 1.39 -14.26
N GLU A 93 20.25 0.71 -14.08
CA GLU A 93 20.31 -0.75 -14.03
C GLU A 93 19.62 -1.33 -12.79
N ILE A 94 19.59 -0.58 -11.69
CA ILE A 94 18.86 -0.95 -10.48
C ILE A 94 17.35 -0.74 -10.69
N HIS A 95 16.95 0.44 -11.18
CA HIS A 95 15.53 0.72 -11.46
C HIS A 95 14.94 -0.25 -12.48
N LYS A 96 15.67 -0.66 -13.52
CA LYS A 96 15.18 -1.69 -14.46
C LYS A 96 14.88 -3.02 -13.76
N ARG A 97 15.71 -3.43 -12.81
CA ARG A 97 15.47 -4.66 -12.02
C ARG A 97 14.25 -4.53 -11.11
N ILE A 98 14.10 -3.39 -10.44
CA ILE A 98 12.91 -3.10 -9.64
C ILE A 98 11.66 -3.17 -10.52
N LEU A 99 11.66 -2.47 -11.66
CA LEU A 99 10.53 -2.48 -12.61
C LEU A 99 10.22 -3.87 -13.19
N GLN A 100 11.19 -4.78 -13.27
CA GLN A 100 10.94 -6.17 -13.63
C GLN A 100 10.24 -6.95 -12.49
N ASP A 101 10.59 -6.67 -11.23
CA ASP A 101 10.02 -7.32 -10.04
C ASP A 101 8.59 -6.82 -9.77
N VAL A 102 8.39 -5.50 -9.65
CA VAL A 102 7.06 -4.88 -9.40
C VAL A 102 6.23 -4.67 -10.68
N LYS A 103 6.78 -4.98 -11.86
CA LYS A 103 6.16 -4.97 -13.20
C LYS A 103 5.67 -3.60 -13.73
N ASN A 104 5.49 -2.58 -12.89
CA ASN A 104 4.97 -1.28 -13.30
C ASN A 104 5.39 -0.13 -12.34
N PRO A 105 5.83 1.04 -12.84
CA PRO A 105 6.14 2.23 -12.02
C PRO A 105 5.01 2.73 -11.12
N VAL A 106 3.75 2.47 -11.50
CA VAL A 106 2.56 2.82 -10.70
C VAL A 106 2.55 2.00 -9.40
N ILE A 107 2.96 0.74 -9.44
CA ILE A 107 3.00 -0.15 -8.26
C ILE A 107 4.24 0.14 -7.41
N ASP A 108 5.35 0.54 -8.06
CA ASP A 108 6.61 0.93 -7.39
C ASP A 108 6.44 2.19 -6.54
N CYS A 109 6.20 3.33 -7.21
CA CYS A 109 6.20 4.65 -6.58
C CYS A 109 4.80 5.28 -6.59
N GLY A 110 4.00 4.99 -7.62
CA GLY A 110 2.70 5.64 -7.82
C GLY A 110 1.68 5.32 -6.71
N VAL A 111 1.76 4.12 -6.14
CA VAL A 111 0.80 3.63 -5.15
C VAL A 111 0.82 4.45 -3.84
N HIS A 112 1.95 5.06 -3.48
CA HIS A 112 2.02 6.04 -2.39
C HIS A 112 1.12 7.26 -2.63
N TYR A 113 1.07 7.76 -3.88
CA TYR A 113 0.31 8.95 -4.22
C TYR A 113 -1.16 8.64 -4.45
N ILE A 114 -1.45 7.47 -5.01
CA ILE A 114 -2.82 6.96 -5.06
C ILE A 114 -3.36 6.82 -3.64
N ASP A 115 -2.56 6.28 -2.71
CA ASP A 115 -2.93 6.20 -1.30
C ASP A 115 -3.26 7.56 -0.68
N VAL A 116 -2.42 8.58 -0.89
CA VAL A 116 -2.71 9.96 -0.45
C VAL A 116 -4.00 10.48 -1.09
N MET A 117 -4.18 10.30 -2.39
CA MET A 117 -5.38 10.75 -3.11
C MET A 117 -6.64 10.07 -2.59
N LEU A 118 -6.57 8.81 -2.17
CA LEU A 118 -7.69 8.08 -1.58
C LEU A 118 -7.97 8.51 -0.13
N GLN A 119 -7.00 9.08 0.58
CA GLN A 119 -7.20 9.61 1.93
C GLN A 119 -7.92 10.96 1.93
N ILE A 120 -7.82 11.76 0.87
CA ILE A 120 -8.44 13.10 0.83
C ILE A 120 -9.98 13.03 0.92
N PRO A 121 -10.70 12.36 0.01
CA PRO A 121 -12.15 12.24 0.10
C PRO A 121 -12.57 11.19 1.16
N ASP A 122 -13.53 11.52 2.01
CA ASP A 122 -14.00 10.63 3.08
C ASP A 122 -14.59 9.27 2.61
N ASN A 123 -14.84 9.06 1.30
CA ASN A 123 -15.58 7.90 0.77
C ASN A 123 -15.09 7.31 -0.58
N ALA A 124 -13.89 7.65 -1.09
CA ALA A 124 -13.57 7.40 -2.52
C ALA A 124 -13.47 5.94 -2.98
N ILE A 125 -13.21 4.98 -2.09
CA ILE A 125 -12.95 3.59 -2.54
C ILE A 125 -14.22 2.89 -3.05
N ARG A 126 -15.41 3.35 -2.66
CA ARG A 126 -16.66 2.64 -2.92
C ARG A 126 -17.17 2.72 -4.37
N GLN A 127 -16.62 3.57 -5.25
CA GLN A 127 -17.27 3.84 -6.54
C GLN A 127 -16.61 3.23 -7.79
N ASP A 128 -15.44 2.58 -7.71
CA ASP A 128 -14.78 1.82 -8.81
C ASP A 128 -15.07 2.35 -10.24
N ARG A 129 -14.91 3.67 -10.45
CA ARG A 129 -15.21 4.27 -11.75
C ARG A 129 -13.99 4.15 -12.65
N ALA A 130 -14.01 3.11 -13.48
CA ALA A 130 -13.16 2.88 -14.65
C ALA A 130 -11.66 3.12 -14.42
N LEU A 131 -11.04 2.21 -13.66
CA LEU A 131 -9.59 2.14 -13.53
C LEU A 131 -9.07 0.99 -14.41
N THR A 132 -7.96 1.21 -15.13
CA THR A 132 -7.29 0.15 -15.89
C THR A 132 -6.83 -0.96 -14.95
N LYS A 133 -6.61 -2.19 -15.47
CA LYS A 133 -6.27 -3.39 -14.67
C LYS A 133 -5.20 -3.15 -13.58
N ASN A 134 -4.09 -2.49 -13.92
CA ASN A 134 -3.01 -2.22 -12.95
C ASN A 134 -3.43 -1.22 -11.85
N MET A 135 -4.33 -0.29 -12.18
CA MET A 135 -4.87 0.68 -11.25
C MET A 135 -6.00 0.07 -10.39
N THR A 136 -6.77 -0.87 -10.94
CA THR A 136 -7.67 -1.73 -10.16
C THR A 136 -6.89 -2.57 -9.15
N ASP A 137 -5.77 -3.18 -9.54
CA ASP A 137 -4.93 -3.98 -8.64
C ASP A 137 -4.30 -3.11 -7.54
N ALA A 138 -3.84 -1.90 -7.88
CA ALA A 138 -3.38 -0.92 -6.89
C ALA A 138 -4.49 -0.50 -5.92
N VAL A 139 -5.70 -0.22 -6.41
CA VAL A 139 -6.84 0.15 -5.55
C VAL A 139 -7.30 -1.01 -4.68
N ARG A 140 -7.35 -2.25 -5.21
CA ARG A 140 -7.67 -3.44 -4.40
C ARG A 140 -6.62 -3.68 -3.32
N SER A 141 -5.34 -3.52 -3.65
CA SER A 141 -4.25 -3.56 -2.68
C SER A 141 -4.45 -2.50 -1.59
N LEU A 142 -4.86 -1.28 -1.95
CA LEU A 142 -5.12 -0.20 -1.00
C LEU A 142 -6.30 -0.48 -0.08
N THR A 143 -7.38 -1.11 -0.56
CA THR A 143 -8.50 -1.55 0.30
C THR A 143 -8.01 -2.52 1.39
N ILE A 144 -7.19 -3.51 1.00
CA ILE A 144 -6.59 -4.49 1.91
C ILE A 144 -5.69 -3.80 2.94
N VAL A 145 -4.87 -2.84 2.50
CA VAL A 145 -3.99 -2.05 3.37
C VAL A 145 -4.79 -1.19 4.34
N LEU A 146 -5.85 -0.53 3.90
CA LEU A 146 -6.67 0.31 4.76
C LEU A 146 -7.39 -0.51 5.84
N ALA A 147 -7.81 -1.74 5.52
CA ALA A 147 -8.32 -2.66 6.52
C ALA A 147 -7.23 -3.06 7.53
N ALA A 148 -6.00 -3.33 7.08
CA ALA A 148 -4.87 -3.61 7.96
C ALA A 148 -4.53 -2.42 8.88
N ASP A 149 -4.45 -1.21 8.33
CA ASP A 149 -4.17 0.04 9.05
C ASP A 149 -5.28 0.38 10.07
N ARG A 150 -6.54 0.20 9.67
CA ARG A 150 -7.68 0.39 10.58
C ARG A 150 -7.70 -0.68 11.68
N SER A 151 -7.36 -1.93 11.37
CA SER A 151 -7.18 -3.00 12.36
C SER A 151 -6.09 -2.65 13.38
N MET A 152 -4.98 -2.07 12.93
CA MET A 152 -3.93 -1.58 13.83
C MET A 152 -4.40 -0.43 14.74
N ARG A 153 -5.08 0.58 14.19
CA ARG A 153 -5.58 1.73 14.95
C ARG A 153 -6.63 1.33 15.99
N GLU A 154 -7.55 0.44 15.62
CA GLU A 154 -8.69 0.05 16.44
C GLU A 154 -8.44 -1.21 17.29
N ASN A 155 -7.25 -1.83 17.14
CA ASN A 155 -6.83 -3.04 17.84
C ASN A 155 -7.85 -4.20 17.74
N ARG A 156 -8.53 -4.32 16.60
CA ARG A 156 -9.57 -5.32 16.33
C ARG A 156 -9.53 -5.80 14.88
N ALA A 157 -9.96 -7.03 14.61
CA ALA A 157 -10.12 -7.54 13.25
C ALA A 157 -11.25 -6.79 12.52
N ILE A 158 -11.05 -6.54 11.22
CA ILE A 158 -11.99 -5.80 10.36
C ILE A 158 -12.26 -6.64 9.12
N ASP A 159 -13.55 -6.87 8.84
CA ASP A 159 -14.01 -7.53 7.62
C ASP A 159 -13.86 -6.61 6.40
N LEU A 160 -13.41 -7.20 5.29
CA LEU A 160 -13.16 -6.56 4.00
C LEU A 160 -14.41 -6.55 3.13
#